data_AF-A0A7C2JJG8-F1
#
_entry.id   AF-A0A7C2JJG8-F1
#
_cell.length_a   1.000
_cell.length_b   1.000
_cell.length_c   1.000
_cell.angle_alpha   90.00
_cell.angle_beta   90.00
_cell.angle_gamma   90.00
#
_symmetry.space_group_name_H-M   'P 1'
#
loop_
_entity.id
_entity.type
_entity.pdbx_description
1 polymer ?
#
loop_
_entity_poly.entity_id
_entity_poly.type
_entity_poly.pdbx_seq_one_letter_code
_entity_poly.pdbx_strand_id
1 'polypeptide(L)'
;MGIKSRREFLRIAGATAAGVLVAESLTSCGTAPEGVQPTGSPAGTATPQILRNENVPGFNVRYYNPFPAPDPAQWRLSVEGMVKNPQNLSLDQVQRLPSMIDVRRMKCVECWSARAKWEGFTLDALMELVDPEPQATWLHFYCADGYYESLELKELSGQGVQFAYGMNDELLPPKYGSPLRLVIPPKYGYKWPKAIVRLEFATTEKEGYWPTVGPYTTSGEIRPGRDHPQDLPDGLREIEGGEVLYPEDLEARRALS
;
A
#
# COMPACT_ATOMS: atom_id res chain seq x y z
N MET A 1 31.08 -24.87 -23.81
CA MET A 1 29.92 -25.78 -23.82
C MET A 1 28.67 -24.91 -23.73
N GLY A 2 28.00 -24.66 -24.86
CA GLY A 2 27.00 -23.60 -24.99
C GLY A 2 25.62 -24.00 -24.48
N ILE A 3 24.98 -23.08 -23.75
CA ILE A 3 23.59 -23.14 -23.29
C ILE A 3 22.69 -22.79 -24.48
N LYS A 4 21.83 -23.72 -24.94
CA LYS A 4 20.83 -23.46 -25.99
C LYS A 4 19.46 -23.16 -25.38
N SER A 5 18.93 -22.00 -25.74
CA SER A 5 17.59 -21.51 -25.42
C SER A 5 16.49 -22.27 -26.16
N ARG A 6 15.37 -22.50 -25.48
CA ARG A 6 14.12 -23.08 -26.01
C ARG A 6 13.30 -22.03 -26.77
N ARG A 7 13.24 -22.12 -28.10
CA ARG A 7 12.17 -21.57 -28.96
C ARG A 7 12.08 -22.43 -30.22
N GLU A 8 10.99 -23.19 -30.35
CA GLU A 8 10.27 -23.50 -31.60
C GLU A 8 9.35 -24.70 -31.38
N PHE A 9 8.05 -24.53 -31.56
CA PHE A 9 7.18 -25.63 -32.00
C PHE A 9 6.05 -25.08 -32.90
N LEU A 10 6.38 -25.08 -34.19
CA LEU A 10 5.61 -25.46 -35.38
C LEU A 10 4.09 -25.20 -35.49
N ARG A 11 3.78 -24.39 -36.51
CA ARG A 11 2.54 -24.36 -37.31
C ARG A 11 2.51 -25.57 -38.26
N ILE A 12 1.34 -26.21 -38.43
CA ILE A 12 0.99 -27.00 -39.62
C ILE A 12 -0.46 -26.67 -40.02
N ALA A 13 -0.65 -26.36 -41.30
CA ALA A 13 -1.92 -26.17 -41.98
C ALA A 13 -2.28 -27.43 -42.79
N GLY A 14 -3.57 -27.64 -43.06
CA GLY A 14 -4.05 -28.67 -43.99
C GLY A 14 -5.53 -28.47 -44.34
N ALA A 15 -5.79 -28.10 -45.60
CA ALA A 15 -7.10 -27.79 -46.19
C ALA A 15 -7.82 -29.03 -46.77
N THR A 16 -9.16 -29.00 -46.90
CA THR A 16 -10.00 -29.06 -48.14
C THR A 16 -11.25 -29.93 -47.81
N ALA A 17 -12.44 -29.88 -48.41
CA ALA A 17 -12.99 -29.31 -49.65
C ALA A 17 -14.53 -29.09 -49.52
N ALA A 18 -15.11 -28.42 -50.52
CA ALA A 18 -16.50 -27.95 -50.62
C ALA A 18 -17.53 -28.99 -51.12
N GLY A 19 -18.81 -28.72 -50.89
CA GLY A 19 -19.96 -29.32 -51.59
C GLY A 19 -21.28 -28.61 -51.29
N VAL A 20 -21.90 -28.00 -52.30
CA VAL A 20 -23.22 -27.33 -52.28
C VAL A 20 -24.24 -28.24 -52.95
N LEU A 21 -25.45 -28.35 -52.39
CA LEU A 21 -26.70 -28.64 -53.12
C LEU A 21 -27.90 -28.04 -52.35
N VAL A 22 -28.84 -27.44 -53.09
CA VAL A 22 -30.04 -26.70 -52.64
C VAL A 22 -31.28 -27.58 -52.82
N ALA A 23 -32.24 -27.55 -51.89
CA ALA A 23 -33.69 -27.68 -52.16
C ALA A 23 -34.59 -27.39 -50.93
N GLU A 24 -35.29 -26.26 -51.00
CA GLU A 24 -36.68 -25.90 -50.64
C GLU A 24 -37.55 -26.68 -49.60
N SER A 25 -37.86 -25.96 -48.50
CA SER A 25 -39.19 -25.48 -48.03
C SER A 25 -40.28 -26.37 -47.36
N LEU A 26 -40.89 -25.75 -46.32
CA LEU A 26 -42.18 -25.99 -45.62
C LEU A 26 -42.24 -27.28 -44.77
N THR A 27 -42.58 -27.31 -43.47
CA THR A 27 -43.64 -26.66 -42.68
C THR A 27 -43.32 -27.04 -41.21
N SER A 28 -43.38 -26.17 -40.21
CA SER A 28 -44.55 -26.06 -39.33
C SER A 28 -44.13 -25.25 -38.10
N CYS A 29 -44.94 -24.23 -37.80
CA CYS A 29 -44.80 -23.36 -36.65
C CYS A 29 -45.42 -24.07 -35.43
N GLY A 30 -44.60 -24.37 -34.43
CA GLY A 30 -45.03 -24.90 -33.13
C GLY A 30 -44.21 -24.22 -32.03
N THR A 31 -44.85 -23.26 -31.36
CA THR A 31 -44.35 -22.46 -30.23
C THR A 31 -43.94 -23.32 -29.03
N ALA A 32 -42.73 -23.10 -28.51
CA ALA A 32 -42.27 -23.55 -27.20
C ALA A 32 -42.09 -22.34 -26.26
N PRO A 33 -42.32 -22.48 -24.95
CA PRO A 33 -42.54 -21.35 -24.04
C PRO A 33 -41.25 -20.57 -23.77
N GLU A 34 -41.44 -19.27 -23.58
CA GLU A 34 -40.41 -18.28 -23.24
C GLU A 34 -39.76 -18.63 -21.89
N GLY A 35 -38.60 -19.27 -21.97
CA GLY A 35 -37.73 -19.49 -20.82
C GLY A 35 -37.19 -18.15 -20.33
N VAL A 36 -37.58 -17.77 -19.12
CA VAL A 36 -36.98 -16.68 -18.35
C VAL A 36 -35.46 -16.86 -18.34
N GLN A 37 -34.75 -16.01 -19.09
CA GLN A 37 -33.29 -15.95 -18.99
C GLN A 37 -32.92 -15.26 -17.67
N PRO A 38 -32.08 -15.87 -16.82
CA PRO A 38 -31.50 -15.15 -15.70
C PRO A 38 -30.55 -14.09 -16.28
N THR A 39 -30.92 -12.82 -16.18
CA THR A 39 -30.02 -11.68 -16.40
C THR A 39 -29.06 -11.57 -15.21
N GLY A 40 -28.14 -12.52 -15.11
CA GLY A 40 -26.92 -12.40 -14.34
C GLY A 40 -25.78 -12.13 -15.32
N SER A 41 -25.48 -10.87 -15.62
CA SER A 41 -24.17 -10.55 -16.17
C SER A 41 -23.12 -11.05 -15.18
N PRO A 42 -22.11 -11.82 -15.59
CA PRO A 42 -21.00 -12.12 -14.71
C PRO A 42 -20.37 -10.77 -14.34
N ALA A 43 -20.23 -10.50 -13.05
CA ALA A 43 -19.37 -9.44 -12.57
C ALA A 43 -18.02 -9.62 -13.28
N GLY A 44 -17.70 -8.71 -14.19
CA GLY A 44 -16.44 -8.75 -14.92
C GLY A 44 -15.33 -8.72 -13.89
N THR A 45 -14.56 -9.79 -13.79
CA THR A 45 -13.34 -9.83 -12.98
C THR A 45 -12.39 -8.83 -13.62
N ALA A 46 -12.43 -7.58 -13.16
CA ALA A 46 -11.47 -6.57 -13.55
C ALA A 46 -10.08 -7.15 -13.26
N THR A 47 -9.23 -7.20 -14.28
CA THR A 47 -7.85 -7.65 -14.08
C THR A 47 -7.23 -6.72 -13.04
N PRO A 48 -6.64 -7.23 -11.94
CA PRO A 48 -6.08 -6.37 -10.90
C PRO A 48 -5.07 -5.41 -11.51
N GLN A 49 -5.26 -4.11 -11.32
CA GLN A 49 -4.31 -3.12 -11.78
C GLN A 49 -2.98 -3.33 -11.05
N ILE A 50 -1.92 -3.62 -11.81
CA ILE A 50 -0.57 -3.75 -11.25
C ILE A 50 -0.04 -2.35 -10.94
N LEU A 51 0.21 -2.09 -9.66
CA LEU A 51 0.80 -0.84 -9.19
C LEU A 51 2.29 -0.81 -9.56
N ARG A 52 2.77 0.36 -10.00
CA ARG A 52 4.15 0.59 -10.44
C ARG A 52 4.64 1.93 -9.92
N ASN A 53 5.95 2.12 -9.95
CA ASN A 53 6.55 3.41 -9.62
C ASN A 53 6.19 4.44 -10.69
N GLU A 54 5.81 5.63 -10.26
CA GLU A 54 5.33 6.69 -11.12
C GLU A 54 5.69 8.05 -10.52
N ASN A 55 6.08 9.00 -11.35
CA ASN A 55 6.17 10.39 -10.93
C ASN A 55 4.82 11.05 -11.20
N VAL A 56 4.10 11.41 -10.15
CA VAL A 56 2.81 12.08 -10.26
C VAL A 56 2.90 13.43 -9.56
N PRO A 57 2.33 14.50 -10.15
CA PRO A 57 2.35 15.82 -9.54
C PRO A 57 1.89 15.77 -8.07
N GLY A 58 2.69 16.35 -7.18
CA GLY A 58 2.39 16.49 -5.76
C GLY A 58 2.68 15.29 -4.86
N PHE A 59 2.73 14.04 -5.35
CA PHE A 59 3.01 12.88 -4.50
C PHE A 59 3.48 11.66 -5.30
N ASN A 60 4.78 11.51 -5.56
CA ASN A 60 5.29 10.38 -6.36
C ASN A 60 4.99 9.00 -5.73
N VAL A 61 4.85 8.00 -6.60
CA VAL A 61 4.54 6.62 -6.22
C VAL A 61 5.82 5.78 -6.27
N ARG A 62 6.16 5.16 -5.14
CA ARG A 62 7.31 4.25 -4.99
C ARG A 62 6.91 2.99 -4.22
N TYR A 63 7.00 1.83 -4.84
CA TYR A 63 6.79 0.49 -4.27
C TYR A 63 8.07 -0.32 -4.40
N TYR A 64 8.21 -1.35 -3.57
CA TYR A 64 9.36 -2.25 -3.61
C TYR A 64 9.34 -3.10 -4.88
N ASN A 65 8.18 -3.69 -5.19
CA ASN A 65 7.94 -4.44 -6.43
C ASN A 65 6.62 -4.03 -7.07
N PRO A 66 6.47 -4.20 -8.39
CA PRO A 66 5.17 -4.21 -9.01
C PRO A 66 4.29 -5.33 -8.44
N PHE A 67 3.07 -4.99 -8.03
CA PHE A 67 2.16 -5.95 -7.39
C PHE A 67 0.69 -5.53 -7.64
N PRO A 68 -0.27 -6.47 -7.60
CA PRO A 68 -1.68 -6.11 -7.61
C PRO A 68 -2.05 -5.44 -6.29
N ALA A 69 -2.82 -4.34 -6.37
CA ALA A 69 -3.35 -3.72 -5.16
C ALA A 69 -4.20 -4.72 -4.35
N PRO A 70 -4.08 -4.76 -3.01
CA PRO A 70 -4.98 -5.58 -2.18
C PRO A 70 -6.41 -5.06 -2.32
N ASP A 71 -7.38 -5.97 -2.41
CA ASP A 71 -8.80 -5.62 -2.34
C ASP A 71 -9.17 -5.26 -0.89
N PRO A 72 -9.56 -4.02 -0.58
CA PRO A 72 -9.92 -3.60 0.78
C PRO A 72 -11.01 -4.47 1.44
N ALA A 73 -11.94 -5.04 0.67
CA ALA A 73 -13.01 -5.87 1.21
C ALA A 73 -12.51 -7.26 1.69
N GLN A 74 -11.51 -7.80 0.99
CA GLN A 74 -10.90 -9.10 1.32
C GLN A 74 -9.65 -8.96 2.19
N TRP A 75 -9.07 -7.77 2.26
CA TRP A 75 -7.87 -7.50 3.04
C TRP A 75 -8.10 -7.76 4.53
N ARG A 76 -7.06 -8.29 5.17
CA ARG A 76 -6.98 -8.48 6.62
C ARG A 76 -5.60 -8.06 7.11
N LEU A 77 -5.56 -7.51 8.32
CA LEU A 77 -4.34 -7.23 9.07
C LEU A 77 -4.11 -8.31 10.11
N SER A 78 -3.08 -9.14 9.92
CA SER A 78 -2.61 -10.03 10.98
C SER A 78 -1.77 -9.24 11.98
N VAL A 79 -2.06 -9.36 13.28
CA VAL A 79 -1.27 -8.77 14.36
C VAL A 79 -0.89 -9.89 15.31
N GLU A 80 0.40 -10.21 15.35
CA GLU A 80 0.90 -11.45 15.95
C GLU A 80 2.29 -11.25 16.59
N GLY A 81 2.97 -12.37 16.88
CA GLY A 81 4.26 -12.39 17.56
C GLY A 81 4.08 -12.35 19.07
N MET A 82 4.78 -11.43 19.73
CA MET A 82 4.81 -11.29 21.19
C MET A 82 3.61 -10.51 21.73
N VAL A 83 2.42 -11.06 21.54
CA VAL A 83 1.14 -10.49 21.98
C VAL A 83 0.29 -11.54 22.68
N LYS A 84 -0.48 -11.14 23.71
CA LYS A 84 -1.38 -12.06 24.40
C LYS A 84 -2.67 -12.32 23.63
N ASN A 85 -3.14 -11.32 22.88
CA ASN A 85 -4.38 -11.37 22.11
C ASN A 85 -4.10 -11.13 20.61
N PRO A 86 -3.59 -12.14 19.87
CA PRO A 86 -3.36 -11.99 18.43
C PRO A 86 -4.65 -11.68 17.68
N GLN A 87 -4.56 -10.84 16.65
CA GLN A 87 -5.71 -10.34 15.90
C GLN A 87 -5.60 -10.61 14.41
N ASN A 88 -6.75 -10.71 13.75
CA ASN A 88 -6.85 -10.73 12.30
C ASN A 88 -7.99 -9.80 11.87
N LEU A 89 -7.68 -8.52 11.68
CA LEU A 89 -8.67 -7.45 11.57
C LEU A 89 -9.05 -7.17 10.11
N SER A 90 -10.34 -7.00 9.84
CA SER A 90 -10.83 -6.37 8.61
C SER A 90 -10.56 -4.86 8.60
N LEU A 91 -10.66 -4.23 7.42
CA LEU A 91 -10.56 -2.78 7.29
C LEU A 91 -11.57 -2.07 8.20
N ASP A 92 -12.84 -2.49 8.18
CA ASP A 92 -13.87 -1.90 9.04
C ASP A 92 -13.53 -2.00 10.53
N GLN A 93 -12.87 -3.07 10.98
CA GLN A 93 -12.44 -3.20 12.38
C GLN A 93 -11.29 -2.26 12.71
N VAL A 94 -10.32 -2.13 11.80
CA VAL A 94 -9.22 -1.18 11.91
C VAL A 94 -9.75 0.27 11.99
N GLN A 95 -10.77 0.61 11.20
CA GLN A 95 -11.37 1.94 11.21
C GLN A 95 -12.15 2.28 12.50
N ARG A 96 -12.48 1.28 13.32
CA ARG A 96 -13.15 1.48 14.62
C ARG A 96 -12.17 1.65 15.78
N LEU A 97 -10.88 1.43 15.56
CA LEU A 97 -9.86 1.69 16.57
C LEU A 97 -9.76 3.20 16.85
N PRO A 98 -9.45 3.61 18.10
CA PRO A 98 -9.13 5.00 18.39
C PRO A 98 -8.13 5.57 17.38
N SER A 99 -8.55 6.62 16.67
CA SER A 99 -7.82 7.20 15.55
C SER A 99 -7.56 8.68 15.76
N MET A 100 -6.67 9.21 14.93
CA MET A 100 -6.40 10.63 14.82
C MET A 100 -6.34 11.05 13.36
N ILE A 101 -6.56 12.34 13.14
CA ILE A 101 -6.45 13.01 11.85
C ILE A 101 -5.38 14.08 11.98
N ASP A 102 -4.41 14.08 11.06
CA ASP A 102 -3.31 15.04 11.11
C ASP A 102 -2.68 15.31 9.75
N VAL A 103 -2.14 16.50 9.56
CA VAL A 103 -1.40 16.88 8.35
C VAL A 103 0.07 16.67 8.59
N ARG A 104 0.61 15.66 7.89
CA ARG A 104 2.01 15.24 8.00
C ARG A 104 2.66 15.18 6.63
N ARG A 105 3.92 15.60 6.59
CA ARG A 105 4.77 15.56 5.40
C ARG A 105 5.53 14.25 5.35
N MET A 106 5.56 13.63 4.18
CA MET A 106 6.44 12.51 3.88
C MET A 106 7.64 13.04 3.07
N LYS A 107 8.86 12.76 3.56
CA LYS A 107 10.12 13.09 2.85
C LYS A 107 10.69 11.85 2.19
N CYS A 108 10.79 11.86 0.87
CA CYS A 108 11.51 10.82 0.16
C CYS A 108 13.02 11.08 0.19
N VAL A 109 13.80 10.01 0.21
CA VAL A 109 15.26 10.08 0.09
C VAL A 109 15.70 10.55 -1.31
N GLU A 110 14.81 10.46 -2.31
CA GLU A 110 15.03 10.95 -3.69
C GLU A 110 14.86 12.47 -3.82
N CYS A 111 15.05 13.24 -2.74
CA CYS A 111 14.98 14.70 -2.74
C CYS A 111 13.62 15.26 -3.21
N TRP A 112 12.54 14.71 -2.66
CA TRP A 112 11.20 15.27 -2.79
C TRP A 112 10.37 15.02 -1.55
N SER A 113 9.38 15.87 -1.32
CA SER A 113 8.38 15.65 -0.28
C SER A 113 6.97 15.90 -0.78
N ALA A 114 6.02 15.36 -0.02
CA ALA A 114 4.61 15.50 -0.27
C ALA A 114 3.85 15.61 1.06
N ARG A 115 2.80 16.42 1.08
CA ARG A 115 1.91 16.61 2.22
C ARG A 115 0.56 15.98 1.95
N ALA A 116 -0.01 15.42 3.01
CA ALA A 116 -1.38 14.96 3.01
C ALA A 116 -1.96 15.07 4.41
N LYS A 117 -3.28 15.17 4.47
CA LYS A 117 -4.06 14.90 5.67
C LYS A 117 -4.19 13.39 5.78
N TRP A 118 -3.78 12.82 6.90
CA TRP A 118 -3.80 11.38 7.13
C TRP A 118 -4.79 11.05 8.24
N GLU A 119 -5.51 9.95 8.08
CA GLU A 119 -6.39 9.40 9.13
C GLU A 119 -5.97 7.96 9.43
N GLY A 120 -5.79 7.64 10.71
CA GLY A 120 -5.29 6.33 11.13
C GLY A 120 -5.34 6.10 12.63
N PHE A 121 -5.19 4.84 13.03
CA PHE A 121 -5.09 4.46 14.44
C PHE A 121 -3.66 4.62 14.96
N THR A 122 -3.51 4.78 16.27
CA THR A 122 -2.20 4.95 16.93
C THR A 122 -1.62 3.60 17.37
N LEU A 123 -0.32 3.56 17.70
CA LEU A 123 0.26 2.37 18.31
C LEU A 123 -0.44 2.00 19.62
N ASP A 124 -0.79 2.99 20.46
CA ASP A 124 -1.46 2.76 21.74
C ASP A 124 -2.81 2.05 21.56
N ALA A 125 -3.60 2.48 20.57
CA ALA A 125 -4.86 1.84 20.23
C ALA A 125 -4.69 0.36 19.82
N LEU A 126 -3.61 0.05 19.11
CA LEU A 126 -3.27 -1.32 18.74
C LEU A 126 -2.82 -2.14 19.95
N MET A 127 -1.96 -1.57 20.81
CA MET A 127 -1.43 -2.24 22.00
C MET A 127 -2.52 -2.54 23.03
N GLU A 128 -3.51 -1.65 23.19
CA GLU A 128 -4.68 -1.91 24.04
C GLU A 128 -5.47 -3.15 23.58
N LEU A 129 -5.57 -3.35 22.27
CA LEU A 129 -6.28 -4.50 21.70
C LEU A 129 -5.50 -5.82 21.83
N VAL A 130 -4.19 -5.79 21.61
CA VAL A 130 -3.38 -7.02 21.50
C VAL A 130 -2.64 -7.40 22.76
N ASP A 131 -2.51 -6.48 23.73
CA ASP A 131 -1.78 -6.66 24.98
C ASP A 131 -0.37 -7.26 24.75
N PRO A 132 0.58 -6.47 24.21
CA PRO A 132 1.92 -6.96 23.89
C PRO A 132 2.67 -7.41 25.15
N GLU A 133 3.53 -8.42 24.99
CA GLU A 133 4.41 -8.86 26.06
C GLU A 133 5.41 -7.75 26.45
N PRO A 134 5.79 -7.60 27.74
CA PRO A 134 6.69 -6.54 28.17
C PRO A 134 8.08 -6.53 27.49
N GLN A 135 8.51 -7.66 26.94
CA GLN A 135 9.79 -7.78 26.23
C GLN A 135 9.69 -7.41 24.74
N ALA A 136 8.47 -7.22 24.21
CA ALA A 136 8.27 -6.74 22.85
C ALA A 136 8.72 -5.28 22.75
N THR A 137 9.82 -5.04 22.04
CA THR A 137 10.40 -3.69 21.88
C THR A 137 10.45 -3.25 20.42
N TRP A 138 10.12 -4.15 19.50
CA TRP A 138 10.11 -3.93 18.06
C TRP A 138 8.77 -4.31 17.44
N LEU A 139 8.41 -3.60 16.37
CA LEU A 139 7.33 -3.97 15.47
C LEU A 139 7.89 -4.24 14.08
N HIS A 140 7.58 -5.43 13.57
CA HIS A 140 7.97 -5.89 12.24
C HIS A 140 6.79 -5.71 11.29
N PHE A 141 7.05 -5.13 10.12
CA PHE A 141 6.07 -4.80 9.11
C PHE A 141 6.26 -5.71 7.88
N TYR A 142 5.18 -6.31 7.43
CA TYR A 142 5.17 -7.11 6.20
C TYR A 142 4.12 -6.53 5.25
N CYS A 143 4.54 -6.28 4.01
CA CYS A 143 3.75 -5.59 3.01
C CYS A 143 3.36 -6.52 1.86
N ALA A 144 2.25 -6.22 1.19
CA ALA A 144 1.71 -7.02 0.09
C ALA A 144 2.63 -7.05 -1.16
N ASP A 145 3.50 -6.05 -1.33
CA ASP A 145 4.51 -6.00 -2.41
C ASP A 145 5.81 -6.76 -2.07
N GLY A 146 5.82 -7.45 -0.93
CA GLY A 146 6.99 -8.15 -0.39
C GLY A 146 7.95 -7.25 0.39
N TYR A 147 7.64 -5.96 0.56
CA TYR A 147 8.46 -5.07 1.37
C TYR A 147 8.41 -5.48 2.83
N TYR A 148 9.56 -5.35 3.49
CA TYR A 148 9.74 -5.66 4.90
C TYR A 148 10.49 -4.53 5.59
N GLU A 149 10.06 -4.19 6.81
CA GLU A 149 10.70 -3.18 7.64
C GLU A 149 10.55 -3.54 9.12
N SER A 150 11.45 -3.03 9.97
CA SER A 150 11.24 -3.04 11.42
C SER A 150 11.57 -1.68 12.04
N LEU A 151 10.84 -1.36 13.10
CA LEU A 151 10.96 -0.13 13.88
C LEU A 151 10.81 -0.46 15.37
N GLU A 152 11.52 0.26 16.22
CA GLU A 152 11.31 0.16 17.67
C GLU A 152 9.95 0.74 18.04
N LEU A 153 9.27 0.15 19.03
CA LEU A 153 7.99 0.66 19.52
C LEU A 153 8.10 2.11 20.01
N LYS A 154 9.25 2.49 20.59
CA LYS A 154 9.51 3.88 21.04
C LYS A 154 9.43 4.90 19.89
N GLU A 155 9.81 4.50 18.68
CA GLU A 155 9.78 5.36 17.50
C GLU A 155 8.35 5.52 16.97
N LEU A 156 7.49 4.55 17.27
CA LEU A 156 6.09 4.49 16.86
C LEU A 156 5.14 5.20 17.84
N SER A 157 5.60 5.52 19.06
CA SER A 157 4.88 6.35 20.04
C SER A 157 5.09 7.87 19.84
N GLY A 158 5.73 8.28 18.74
CA GLY A 158 6.01 9.69 18.44
C GLY A 158 4.76 10.48 18.01
N GLN A 159 4.83 11.81 18.14
CA GLN A 159 3.73 12.69 17.74
C GLN A 159 3.42 12.56 16.23
N GLY A 160 2.15 12.32 15.90
CA GLY A 160 1.70 12.19 14.51
C GLY A 160 2.08 10.87 13.84
N VAL A 161 2.62 9.91 14.60
CA VAL A 161 2.83 8.55 14.11
C VAL A 161 1.52 7.79 14.15
N GLN A 162 1.11 7.25 13.01
CA GLN A 162 -0.17 6.57 12.86
C GLN A 162 -0.14 5.52 11.75
N PHE A 163 -1.02 4.53 11.88
CA PHE A 163 -1.30 3.52 10.87
C PHE A 163 -2.49 3.99 10.04
N ALA A 164 -2.19 4.66 8.93
CA ALA A 164 -3.16 5.40 8.15
C ALA A 164 -3.93 4.50 7.18
N TYR A 165 -5.26 4.61 7.23
CA TYR A 165 -6.22 4.03 6.29
C TYR A 165 -6.98 5.09 5.49
N GLY A 166 -6.84 6.38 5.84
CA GLY A 166 -7.41 7.51 5.12
C GLY A 166 -6.35 8.54 4.69
N MET A 167 -6.62 9.23 3.59
CA MET A 167 -5.78 10.28 3.03
C MET A 167 -6.65 11.36 2.36
N ASN A 168 -6.48 12.61 2.76
CA ASN A 168 -7.19 13.77 2.22
C ASN A 168 -8.73 13.59 2.22
N ASP A 169 -9.28 13.25 3.38
CA ASP A 169 -10.73 13.09 3.62
C ASP A 169 -11.39 11.91 2.86
N GLU A 170 -10.59 11.08 2.19
CA GLU A 170 -11.01 9.86 1.52
C GLU A 170 -10.27 8.63 2.05
N LEU A 171 -10.77 7.43 1.72
CA LEU A 171 -10.01 6.21 1.94
C LEU A 171 -8.69 6.24 1.18
N LEU A 172 -7.66 5.64 1.79
CA LEU A 172 -6.31 5.63 1.24
C LEU A 172 -6.32 5.03 -0.19
N PRO A 173 -5.89 5.77 -1.22
CA PRO A 173 -5.86 5.26 -2.58
C PRO A 173 -4.83 4.13 -2.76
N PRO A 174 -5.08 3.14 -3.64
CA PRO A 174 -4.14 2.04 -3.90
C PRO A 174 -2.71 2.50 -4.21
N LYS A 175 -2.52 3.57 -4.98
CA LYS A 175 -1.20 4.14 -5.30
C LYS A 175 -0.41 4.61 -4.06
N TYR A 176 -1.09 4.96 -2.97
CA TYR A 176 -0.48 5.53 -1.77
C TYR A 176 -0.42 4.57 -0.58
N GLY A 177 -0.76 3.30 -0.79
CA GLY A 177 -0.53 2.23 0.18
C GLY A 177 -1.79 1.63 0.78
N SER A 178 -2.94 1.79 0.13
CA SER A 178 -4.18 1.12 0.52
C SER A 178 -3.98 -0.38 0.77
N PRO A 179 -4.67 -0.99 1.74
CA PRO A 179 -5.62 -0.34 2.67
C PRO A 179 -4.98 0.33 3.89
N LEU A 180 -3.71 0.02 4.19
CA LEU A 180 -3.03 0.49 5.38
C LEU A 180 -1.56 0.81 5.10
N ARG A 181 -1.11 1.97 5.58
CA ARG A 181 0.31 2.35 5.58
C ARG A 181 0.74 2.92 6.92
N LEU A 182 2.04 2.95 7.16
CA LEU A 182 2.61 3.75 8.24
C LEU A 182 2.81 5.21 7.81
N VAL A 183 2.56 6.12 8.75
CA VAL A 183 2.95 7.54 8.72
C VAL A 183 3.90 7.74 9.89
N ILE A 184 5.18 8.08 9.63
CA ILE A 184 6.21 8.32 10.66
C ILE A 184 7.05 9.56 10.31
N PRO A 185 6.55 10.77 10.62
CA PRO A 185 7.07 12.05 10.11
C PRO A 185 8.58 12.29 10.24
N PRO A 186 9.26 11.88 11.33
CA PRO A 186 10.70 12.12 11.49
C PRO A 186 11.61 11.27 10.59
N LYS A 187 11.05 10.31 9.84
CA LYS A 187 11.82 9.36 9.03
C LYS A 187 11.55 9.52 7.54
N TYR A 188 12.55 9.17 6.73
CA TYR A 188 12.42 9.09 5.28
C TYR A 188 11.36 8.07 4.85
N GLY A 189 10.76 8.30 3.69
CA GLY A 189 9.61 7.55 3.18
C GLY A 189 9.84 6.05 2.99
N TYR A 190 11.08 5.59 2.91
CA TYR A 190 11.35 4.14 2.90
C TYR A 190 11.04 3.47 4.24
N LYS A 191 11.08 4.21 5.36
CA LYS A 191 10.62 3.73 6.67
C LYS A 191 9.10 3.85 6.84
N TRP A 192 8.34 4.20 5.80
CA TRP A 192 6.87 4.30 5.82
C TRP A 192 6.25 3.14 5.00
N PRO A 193 6.25 1.90 5.52
CA PRO A 193 5.70 0.74 4.84
C PRO A 193 4.26 0.98 4.36
N LYS A 194 3.93 0.43 3.20
CA LYS A 194 2.66 0.61 2.49
C LYS A 194 2.01 -0.73 2.22
N ALA A 195 0.69 -0.77 2.06
CA ALA A 195 -0.04 -2.00 1.83
C ALA A 195 0.32 -3.07 2.88
N ILE A 196 0.34 -2.65 4.15
CA ILE A 196 0.69 -3.50 5.28
C ILE A 196 -0.35 -4.61 5.39
N VAL A 197 0.10 -5.85 5.56
CA VAL A 197 -0.77 -7.03 5.73
C VAL A 197 -0.51 -7.76 7.04
N ARG A 198 0.66 -7.56 7.65
CA ARG A 198 1.02 -8.18 8.92
C ARG A 198 1.93 -7.29 9.76
N LEU A 199 1.63 -7.25 11.05
CA LEU A 199 2.41 -6.63 12.11
C LEU A 199 2.80 -7.73 13.10
N GLU A 200 4.08 -7.79 13.45
CA GLU A 200 4.60 -8.78 14.38
C GLU A 200 5.40 -8.09 15.48
N PHE A 201 4.95 -8.22 16.72
CA PHE A 201 5.67 -7.74 17.90
C PHE A 201 6.85 -8.67 18.20
N ALA A 202 8.04 -8.10 18.41
CA ALA A 202 9.28 -8.84 18.55
C ALA A 202 10.23 -8.22 19.58
N THR A 203 11.25 -8.99 20.01
CA THR A 203 12.31 -8.52 20.94
C THR A 203 13.49 -7.86 20.25
N THR A 204 13.69 -8.09 18.95
CA THR A 204 14.87 -7.63 18.22
C THR A 204 14.52 -6.98 16.90
N GLU A 205 15.41 -6.10 16.46
CA GLU A 205 15.43 -5.61 15.09
C GLU A 205 15.52 -6.80 14.12
N LYS A 206 14.92 -6.61 12.95
CA LYS A 206 15.27 -7.38 11.77
C LYS A 206 15.58 -6.41 10.65
N GLU A 207 16.74 -6.59 10.04
CA GLU A 207 17.31 -5.65 9.10
C GLU A 207 16.33 -5.33 7.95
N GLY A 208 16.05 -4.04 7.76
CA GLY A 208 15.21 -3.55 6.68
C GLY A 208 15.89 -3.65 5.31
N TYR A 209 15.13 -3.60 4.22
CA TYR A 209 15.67 -3.81 2.88
C TYR A 209 16.68 -2.74 2.44
N TRP A 210 16.34 -1.45 2.54
CA TRP A 210 17.12 -0.37 1.92
C TRP A 210 18.58 -0.24 2.44
N PRO A 211 18.85 -0.36 3.74
CA PRO A 211 20.23 -0.37 4.25
C PRO A 211 21.12 -1.47 3.64
N THR A 212 20.52 -2.59 3.20
CA THR A 212 21.29 -3.72 2.63
C THR A 212 21.65 -3.53 1.16
N VAL A 213 20.95 -2.65 0.44
CA VAL A 213 21.10 -2.50 -1.03
C VAL A 213 21.61 -1.14 -1.47
N GLY A 214 21.71 -0.18 -0.57
CA GLY A 214 22.11 1.18 -0.91
C GLY A 214 22.73 1.95 0.25
N PRO A 215 23.14 3.20 0.02
CA PRO A 215 23.78 4.05 1.03
C PRO A 215 22.76 4.64 2.02
N TYR A 216 21.78 3.84 2.45
CA TYR A 216 20.68 4.26 3.30
C TYR A 216 20.93 3.82 4.73
N THR A 217 20.65 4.72 5.68
CA THR A 217 20.83 4.43 7.11
C THR A 217 19.70 3.54 7.62
N THR A 218 20.01 2.63 8.55
CA THR A 218 19.01 1.79 9.21
C THR A 218 17.93 2.58 9.95
N SER A 219 18.32 3.65 10.67
CA SER A 219 17.36 4.48 11.41
C SER A 219 16.40 5.23 10.48
N GLY A 220 16.87 5.59 9.28
CA GLY A 220 16.15 6.40 8.31
C GLY A 220 15.68 7.75 8.82
N GLU A 221 16.34 8.29 9.84
CA GLU A 221 16.04 9.62 10.37
C GLU A 221 16.39 10.70 9.36
N ILE A 222 15.50 11.69 9.25
CA ILE A 222 15.78 12.90 8.50
C ILE A 222 16.78 13.70 9.31
N ARG A 223 17.94 14.00 8.72
CA ARG A 223 19.02 14.74 9.37
C ARG A 223 19.01 16.21 8.94
N PRO A 224 19.63 17.12 9.73
CA PRO A 224 19.85 18.49 9.29
C PRO A 224 20.57 18.55 7.94
N GLY A 225 20.26 19.58 7.16
CA GLY A 225 20.84 19.79 5.84
C GLY A 225 19.84 20.42 4.89
N ARG A 226 19.88 20.02 3.61
CA ARG A 226 19.05 20.61 2.56
C ARG A 226 17.94 19.66 2.10
N ASP A 227 16.79 20.21 1.78
CA ASP A 227 15.62 19.52 1.25
C ASP A 227 15.18 20.17 -0.07
N HIS A 228 14.50 19.39 -0.91
CA HIS A 228 13.97 19.83 -2.19
C HIS A 228 12.47 19.48 -2.27
N PRO A 229 11.61 20.18 -1.49
CA PRO A 229 10.18 19.91 -1.49
C PRO A 229 9.59 20.15 -2.88
N GLN A 230 8.87 19.15 -3.41
CA GLN A 230 8.09 19.30 -4.65
C GLN A 230 6.72 19.92 -4.37
N ASP A 231 6.30 19.88 -3.10
CA ASP A 231 5.05 20.42 -2.59
C ASP A 231 5.12 21.91 -2.23
N LEU A 232 6.25 22.57 -2.50
CA LEU A 232 6.46 24.01 -2.36
C LEU A 232 7.10 24.58 -3.64
N PRO A 233 6.71 25.78 -4.09
CA PRO A 233 7.17 26.36 -5.35
C PRO A 233 8.62 26.89 -5.31
N ASP A 234 9.18 27.17 -4.14
CA ASP A 234 10.41 27.95 -3.99
C ASP A 234 11.72 27.12 -3.98
N GLY A 235 11.66 25.81 -4.22
CA GLY A 235 12.84 24.95 -4.32
C GLY A 235 13.52 24.63 -2.99
N LEU A 236 14.87 24.67 -2.97
CA LEU A 236 15.72 24.14 -1.89
C LEU A 236 15.47 24.82 -0.53
N ARG A 237 15.34 24.02 0.54
CA ARG A 237 15.15 24.48 1.94
C ARG A 237 16.23 23.95 2.86
N GLU A 238 16.72 24.75 3.80
CA GLU A 238 17.50 24.24 4.94
C GLU A 238 16.55 23.65 5.99
N ILE A 239 16.96 22.54 6.61
CA ILE A 239 16.17 21.81 7.60
C ILE A 239 17.04 21.41 8.80
N GLU A 240 16.42 21.31 9.98
CA GLU A 240 17.10 20.90 11.22
C GLU A 240 17.11 19.37 11.44
N GLY A 241 16.48 18.61 10.54
CA GLY A 241 16.23 17.18 10.74
C GLY A 241 14.94 16.90 11.51
N GLY A 242 14.68 15.62 11.80
CA GLY A 242 13.42 15.18 12.38
C GLY A 242 12.22 15.42 11.47
N GLU A 243 11.05 15.63 12.08
CA GLU A 243 9.90 16.10 11.31
C GLU A 243 10.17 17.51 10.82
N VAL A 244 10.24 17.67 9.50
CA VAL A 244 10.37 19.00 8.91
C VAL A 244 8.98 19.62 8.82
N LEU A 245 8.82 20.72 9.55
CA LEU A 245 7.65 21.58 9.57
C LEU A 245 7.98 22.91 8.90
N TYR A 246 7.13 23.32 7.96
CA TYR A 246 7.17 24.62 7.32
C TYR A 246 6.04 25.52 7.85
N PRO A 247 6.12 26.85 7.70
CA PRO A 247 5.08 27.77 8.18
C PRO A 247 3.67 27.39 7.72
N GLU A 248 3.53 26.94 6.48
CA GLU A 248 2.25 26.50 5.90
C GLU A 248 1.72 25.23 6.58
N ASP A 249 2.60 24.40 7.16
CA ASP A 249 2.20 23.19 7.90
C ASP A 249 1.56 23.55 9.24
N LEU A 250 2.06 24.62 9.89
CA LEU A 250 1.50 25.13 11.14
C LEU A 250 0.10 25.69 10.91
N GLU A 251 -0.13 26.38 9.78
CA GLU A 251 -1.45 26.89 9.41
C GLU A 251 -2.43 25.75 9.09
N ALA A 252 -2.01 24.76 8.30
CA ALA A 252 -2.83 23.60 7.96
C ALA A 252 -3.25 22.81 9.22
N ARG A 253 -2.35 22.67 10.20
CA ARG A 253 -2.67 22.04 11.49
C ARG A 253 -3.68 22.83 12.31
N ARG A 254 -3.52 24.15 12.39
CA ARG A 254 -4.45 25.03 13.11
C ARG A 254 -5.86 25.01 12.51
N ALA A 255 -5.98 24.79 11.21
CA ALA A 255 -7.29 24.70 10.55
C ALA A 255 -8.06 23.39 10.87
N LEU A 256 -7.39 22.40 11.46
CA LEU A 256 -7.95 21.07 11.78
C LEU A 256 -8.13 20.82 13.28
N SER A 257 -7.57 21.68 14.14
CA SER A 257 -7.70 21.65 15.60
C SER A 257 -8.90 22.45 16.08
#